data_AF-A0A258KL20-F1
#
_entry.id   AF-A0A258KL20-F1
#
_cell.length_a   1.000
_cell.length_b   1.000
_cell.length_c   1.000
_cell.angle_alpha   90.00
_cell.angle_beta   90.00
_cell.angle_gamma   90.00
#
_symmetry.space_group_name_H-M   'P 1'
#
loop_
_entity.id
_entity.type
_entity.pdbx_description
1 polymer ?
#
loop_
_entity_poly.entity_id
_entity_poly.type
_entity_poly.pdbx_seq_one_letter_code
_entity_poly.pdbx_strand_id
1 'polypeptide(L)'
;MQTVLVAGGAGYVGSHTCLALAAAGFKPVVFDDLSNGHSEHVQWGPLEMGDIRDKARLDAVFAVHKPVAVLHFAARIEVGESVRDPGAFFDNNVAGTINLIEAARRAGVEAMVFSSTCATFGDPVKLPMDESHPQAPLNPYGRTKLMVEQALADYGRYVGFRSTVLRYFNAAGADPEGRIGEWHEPETHAIPLAIQVALGQRSHFTIFGDDYDTRDGTAVRDYVHVLDLADAHVAALRRLLGGAQSASYNLGTGHGTTVKELIAGVERATGRP
;
A
#
# COMPACT_ATOMS: atom_id res chain seq x y z
N MET A 1 10.82 2.97 -23.49
CA MET A 1 10.34 3.10 -22.10
C MET A 1 9.68 1.78 -21.71
N GLN A 2 10.08 1.15 -20.61
CA GLN A 2 9.46 -0.11 -20.19
C GLN A 2 8.12 0.17 -19.49
N THR A 3 7.09 -0.61 -19.81
CA THR A 3 5.75 -0.48 -19.23
C THR A 3 5.65 -1.24 -17.91
N VAL A 4 5.05 -0.64 -16.88
CA VAL A 4 4.78 -1.27 -15.59
C VAL A 4 3.30 -1.15 -15.31
N LEU A 5 2.64 -2.28 -15.05
CA LEU A 5 1.23 -2.27 -14.65
C LEU A 5 1.15 -1.91 -13.16
N VAL A 6 0.35 -0.92 -12.81
CA VAL A 6 0.12 -0.48 -11.43
C VAL A 6 -1.34 -0.74 -11.07
N ALA A 7 -1.61 -1.89 -10.47
CA ALA A 7 -2.94 -2.24 -9.99
C ALA A 7 -3.23 -1.45 -8.72
N GLY A 8 -4.35 -0.71 -8.66
CA GLY A 8 -4.63 0.22 -7.55
C GLY A 8 -3.86 1.55 -7.70
N GLY A 9 -3.43 1.89 -8.91
CA GLY A 9 -2.60 3.05 -9.19
C GLY A 9 -3.33 4.40 -9.12
N ALA A 10 -4.65 4.42 -8.99
CA ALA A 10 -5.44 5.64 -8.77
C ALA A 10 -5.61 5.97 -7.28
N GLY A 11 -5.22 5.05 -6.38
CA GLY A 11 -5.24 5.26 -4.93
C GLY A 11 -4.07 6.09 -4.41
N TYR A 12 -4.02 6.29 -3.10
CA TYR A 12 -3.02 7.14 -2.42
C TYR A 12 -1.57 6.72 -2.70
N VAL A 13 -1.11 5.56 -2.22
CA VAL A 13 0.29 5.11 -2.43
C VAL A 13 0.57 4.77 -3.90
N GLY A 14 -0.43 4.21 -4.60
CA GLY A 14 -0.30 3.81 -6.00
C GLY A 14 0.00 4.98 -6.93
N SER A 15 -0.69 6.11 -6.76
CA SER A 15 -0.47 7.32 -7.57
C SER A 15 0.90 7.96 -7.33
N HIS A 16 1.35 8.04 -6.09
CA HIS A 16 2.71 8.51 -5.77
C HIS A 16 3.77 7.57 -6.37
N THR A 17 3.48 6.27 -6.44
CA THR A 17 4.36 5.32 -7.11
C THR A 17 4.34 5.50 -8.63
N CYS A 18 3.21 5.85 -9.25
CA CYS A 18 3.14 6.23 -10.66
C CYS A 18 3.99 7.47 -10.97
N LEU A 19 3.95 8.49 -10.11
CA LEU A 19 4.83 9.66 -10.18
C LEU A 19 6.31 9.25 -10.17
N ALA A 20 6.70 8.46 -9.16
CA ALA A 20 8.09 8.00 -9.02
C ALA A 20 8.54 7.11 -10.19
N LEU A 21 7.67 6.23 -10.71
CA LEU A 21 7.95 5.41 -11.89
C LEU A 21 8.23 6.26 -13.14
N ALA A 22 7.41 7.27 -13.38
CA ALA A 22 7.57 8.16 -14.52
C ALA A 22 8.87 8.97 -14.42
N ALA A 23 9.19 9.51 -13.23
CA ALA A 23 10.46 10.16 -12.97
C ALA A 23 11.67 9.21 -13.15
N ALA A 24 11.48 7.93 -12.84
CA ALA A 24 12.48 6.87 -13.02
C ALA A 24 12.62 6.35 -14.45
N GLY A 25 11.85 6.88 -15.42
CA GLY A 25 11.91 6.48 -16.83
C GLY A 25 11.10 5.22 -17.18
N PHE A 26 10.12 4.86 -16.36
CA PHE A 26 9.13 3.81 -16.67
C PHE A 26 7.82 4.43 -17.16
N LYS A 27 7.02 3.63 -17.87
CA LYS A 27 5.64 3.98 -18.24
C LYS A 27 4.66 3.29 -17.30
N PRO A 28 4.13 3.97 -16.26
CA PRO A 28 3.05 3.39 -15.48
C PRO A 28 1.79 3.24 -16.36
N VAL A 29 1.10 2.11 -16.23
CA VAL A 29 -0.25 1.88 -16.75
C VAL A 29 -1.09 1.56 -15.53
N VAL A 30 -2.02 2.45 -15.18
CA VAL A 30 -2.87 2.26 -14.01
C VAL A 30 -3.98 1.29 -14.38
N PHE A 31 -4.19 0.28 -13.53
CA PHE A 31 -5.36 -0.59 -13.59
C PHE A 31 -6.14 -0.45 -12.29
N ASP A 32 -7.35 0.10 -12.38
CA ASP A 32 -8.11 0.50 -11.19
C ASP A 32 -9.61 0.46 -11.48
N ASP A 33 -10.42 0.14 -10.48
CA ASP A 33 -11.88 0.16 -10.59
C ASP A 33 -12.49 1.47 -10.07
N LEU A 34 -11.67 2.35 -9.49
CA LEU A 34 -12.04 3.61 -8.85
C LEU A 34 -13.02 3.44 -7.68
N SER A 35 -13.04 2.26 -7.05
CA SER A 35 -13.88 2.01 -5.87
C SER A 35 -13.48 2.90 -4.68
N ASN A 36 -12.18 3.19 -4.53
CA ASN A 36 -11.64 4.17 -3.59
C ASN A 36 -10.46 4.97 -4.18
N GLY A 37 -10.18 4.81 -5.47
CA GLY A 37 -9.18 5.56 -6.22
C GLY A 37 -9.82 6.68 -7.03
N HIS A 38 -9.01 7.66 -7.44
CA HIS A 38 -9.48 8.85 -8.15
C HIS A 38 -8.82 8.97 -9.52
N SER A 39 -9.60 9.15 -10.57
CA SER A 39 -9.08 9.28 -11.94
C SER A 39 -8.11 10.45 -12.10
N GLU A 40 -8.29 11.49 -11.29
CA GLU A 40 -7.52 12.71 -11.17
C GLU A 40 -6.09 12.46 -10.69
N HIS A 41 -5.86 11.35 -9.98
CA HIS A 41 -4.54 10.93 -9.55
C HIS A 41 -3.74 10.24 -10.68
N VAL A 42 -4.37 9.92 -11.81
CA VAL A 42 -3.73 9.21 -12.92
C VAL A 42 -3.13 10.20 -13.92
N GLN A 43 -1.98 10.77 -13.56
CA GLN A 43 -1.36 11.87 -14.33
C GLN A 43 -0.18 11.43 -15.21
N TRP A 44 0.37 10.23 -14.99
CA TRP A 44 1.65 9.81 -15.59
C TRP A 44 1.56 8.68 -16.61
N GLY A 45 0.35 8.25 -16.94
CA GLY A 45 0.11 7.13 -17.84
C GLY A 45 -1.37 6.91 -18.10
N PRO A 46 -1.73 5.93 -18.95
CA PRO A 46 -3.13 5.62 -19.20
C PRO A 46 -3.78 4.95 -17.98
N LEU A 47 -5.08 5.21 -17.82
CA LEU A 47 -5.98 4.50 -16.93
C LEU A 47 -6.71 3.40 -17.70
N GLU A 48 -6.55 2.17 -17.27
CA GLU A 48 -7.34 1.02 -17.68
C GLU A 48 -8.36 0.70 -16.58
N MET A 49 -9.61 1.09 -16.80
CA MET A 49 -10.70 0.78 -15.87
C MET A 49 -10.93 -0.73 -15.78
N GLY A 50 -10.93 -1.28 -14.58
CA GLY A 50 -11.20 -2.70 -14.37
C GLY A 50 -10.96 -3.19 -12.94
N ASP A 51 -11.62 -4.28 -12.61
CA ASP A 51 -11.48 -4.98 -11.34
C ASP A 51 -10.48 -6.14 -11.48
N ILE A 52 -9.60 -6.33 -10.50
CA ILE A 52 -8.64 -7.45 -10.48
C ILE A 52 -9.31 -8.82 -10.41
N ARG A 53 -10.60 -8.87 -10.08
CA ARG A 53 -11.44 -10.07 -10.13
C ARG A 53 -11.89 -10.41 -11.56
N ASP A 54 -11.88 -9.45 -12.48
CA ASP A 54 -12.22 -9.66 -13.89
C ASP A 54 -10.99 -10.18 -14.68
N LYS A 55 -10.91 -11.51 -14.78
CA LYS A 55 -9.85 -12.21 -15.50
C LYS A 55 -9.76 -11.82 -16.97
N ALA A 56 -10.90 -11.64 -17.65
CA ALA A 56 -10.92 -11.35 -19.07
C ALA A 56 -10.41 -9.92 -19.33
N ARG A 57 -10.80 -8.98 -18.47
CA ARG A 57 -10.32 -7.60 -18.53
C ARG A 57 -8.83 -7.51 -18.23
N LEU A 58 -8.33 -8.24 -17.23
CA LEU A 58 -6.89 -8.35 -16.97
C LEU A 58 -6.16 -8.86 -18.22
N ASP A 59 -6.57 -10.00 -18.78
CA ASP A 59 -5.92 -10.59 -19.97
C ASP A 59 -5.89 -9.61 -21.15
N ALA A 60 -6.97 -8.87 -21.38
CA ALA A 60 -7.03 -7.84 -22.42
C ALA A 60 -6.01 -6.71 -22.17
N VAL A 61 -5.90 -6.19 -20.94
CA VAL A 61 -4.95 -5.14 -20.57
C VAL A 61 -3.50 -5.60 -20.72
N PHE A 62 -3.19 -6.81 -20.24
CA PHE A 62 -1.86 -7.39 -20.38
C PHE A 62 -1.47 -7.57 -21.86
N ALA A 63 -2.41 -8.01 -22.71
CA ALA A 63 -2.16 -8.18 -24.15
C ALA A 63 -1.87 -6.84 -24.87
N VAL A 64 -2.56 -5.76 -24.48
CA VAL A 64 -2.38 -4.42 -25.05
C VAL A 64 -1.06 -3.79 -24.60
N HIS A 65 -0.81 -3.77 -23.29
CA HIS A 65 0.27 -2.95 -22.70
C HIS A 65 1.59 -3.69 -22.54
N LYS A 66 1.56 -5.04 -22.51
CA LYS A 66 2.74 -5.92 -22.37
C LYS A 66 3.71 -5.43 -21.29
N PRO A 67 3.23 -5.26 -20.04
CA PRO A 67 4.06 -4.75 -18.95
C PRO A 67 5.23 -5.69 -18.65
N VAL A 68 6.36 -5.16 -18.20
CA VAL A 68 7.53 -5.97 -17.80
C VAL A 68 7.44 -6.45 -16.35
N ALA A 69 6.56 -5.85 -15.54
CA ALA A 69 6.32 -6.17 -14.15
C ALA A 69 4.98 -5.59 -13.68
N VAL A 70 4.50 -6.05 -12.52
CA VAL A 70 3.30 -5.55 -11.84
C VAL A 70 3.68 -4.94 -10.50
N LEU A 71 3.14 -3.76 -10.19
CA LEU A 71 3.11 -3.19 -8.84
C LEU A 71 1.67 -3.28 -8.34
N HIS A 72 1.45 -3.98 -7.23
CA HIS A 72 0.12 -4.32 -6.75
C HIS A 72 -0.25 -3.60 -5.46
N PHE A 73 -1.17 -2.64 -5.58
CA PHE A 73 -1.78 -1.85 -4.52
C PHE A 73 -3.29 -2.07 -4.39
N ALA A 74 -3.94 -2.77 -5.34
CA ALA A 74 -5.40 -2.96 -5.38
C ALA A 74 -5.87 -3.89 -4.25
N ALA A 75 -6.15 -3.31 -3.08
CA ALA A 75 -6.62 -4.02 -1.91
C ALA A 75 -7.60 -3.15 -1.10
N ARG A 76 -8.56 -3.79 -0.46
CA ARG A 76 -9.33 -3.18 0.63
C ARG A 76 -8.44 -3.10 1.87
N ILE A 77 -8.39 -1.95 2.53
CA ILE A 77 -7.45 -1.67 3.63
C ILE A 77 -8.10 -1.42 4.99
N GLU A 78 -9.40 -1.11 5.01
CA GLU A 78 -10.09 -0.69 6.23
C GLU A 78 -10.25 -1.82 7.25
N VAL A 79 -9.45 -1.78 8.32
CA VAL A 79 -9.43 -2.83 9.36
C VAL A 79 -10.81 -3.04 9.98
N GLY A 80 -11.50 -1.95 10.35
CA GLY A 80 -12.82 -2.02 10.98
C GLY A 80 -13.89 -2.59 10.05
N GLU A 81 -13.77 -2.37 8.75
CA GLU A 81 -14.64 -3.00 7.76
C GLU A 81 -14.33 -4.49 7.60
N SER A 82 -13.05 -4.86 7.57
CA SER A 82 -12.62 -6.25 7.41
C SER A 82 -13.19 -7.20 8.47
N VAL A 83 -13.43 -6.69 9.69
CA VAL A 83 -14.07 -7.44 10.77
C VAL A 83 -15.58 -7.60 10.55
N ARG A 84 -16.24 -6.59 9.97
CA ARG A 84 -17.69 -6.62 9.69
C ARG A 84 -18.03 -7.45 8.45
N ASP A 85 -17.22 -7.36 7.42
CA ASP A 85 -17.37 -8.09 6.16
C ASP A 85 -16.03 -8.72 5.74
N PRO A 86 -15.62 -9.83 6.39
CA PRO A 86 -14.40 -10.51 6.02
C PRO A 86 -14.45 -11.08 4.60
N GLY A 87 -15.64 -11.50 4.14
CA GLY A 87 -15.82 -12.14 2.83
C GLY A 87 -15.33 -11.27 1.68
N ALA A 88 -15.73 -9.99 1.67
CA ALA A 88 -15.28 -9.05 0.66
C ALA A 88 -13.76 -8.80 0.68
N PHE A 89 -13.11 -8.89 1.84
CA PHE A 89 -11.65 -8.77 1.93
C PHE A 89 -10.95 -10.00 1.35
N PHE A 90 -11.43 -11.21 1.63
CA PHE A 90 -10.85 -12.42 1.02
C PHE A 90 -11.07 -12.46 -0.49
N ASP A 91 -12.27 -12.11 -0.96
CA ASP A 91 -12.59 -12.07 -2.40
C ASP A 91 -11.69 -11.06 -3.14
N ASN A 92 -11.59 -9.83 -2.65
CA ASN A 92 -10.76 -8.82 -3.29
C ASN A 92 -9.25 -9.06 -3.09
N ASN A 93 -8.80 -9.14 -1.84
CA ASN A 93 -7.37 -9.11 -1.53
C ASN A 93 -6.69 -10.44 -1.82
N VAL A 94 -7.36 -11.58 -1.68
CA VAL A 94 -6.77 -12.89 -1.97
C VAL A 94 -7.13 -13.32 -3.38
N ALA A 95 -8.41 -13.56 -3.68
CA ALA A 95 -8.79 -14.11 -4.98
C ALA A 95 -8.47 -13.14 -6.14
N GLY A 96 -8.72 -11.84 -5.97
CA GLY A 96 -8.32 -10.81 -6.92
C GLY A 96 -6.80 -10.78 -7.17
N THR A 97 -5.98 -10.90 -6.12
CA THR A 97 -4.52 -10.95 -6.27
C THR A 97 -4.06 -12.19 -7.04
N ILE A 98 -4.65 -13.36 -6.75
CA ILE A 98 -4.36 -14.59 -7.49
C ILE A 98 -4.71 -14.43 -8.97
N ASN A 99 -5.85 -13.82 -9.30
CA ASN A 99 -6.22 -13.54 -10.68
C ASN A 99 -5.21 -12.62 -11.39
N LEU A 100 -4.74 -11.58 -10.71
CA LEU A 100 -3.71 -10.66 -11.21
C LEU A 100 -2.37 -11.38 -11.47
N ILE A 101 -1.92 -12.23 -10.54
CA ILE A 101 -0.70 -13.04 -10.71
C ILE A 101 -0.85 -13.98 -11.91
N GLU A 102 -1.98 -14.68 -12.02
CA GLU A 102 -2.20 -15.62 -13.11
C GLU A 102 -2.32 -14.94 -14.48
N ALA A 103 -2.92 -13.74 -14.55
CA ALA A 103 -2.93 -12.93 -15.77
C ALA A 103 -1.52 -12.47 -16.16
N ALA A 104 -0.73 -12.01 -15.19
CA ALA A 104 0.67 -11.65 -15.40
C ALA A 104 1.47 -12.83 -15.96
N ARG A 105 1.33 -14.02 -15.37
CA ARG A 105 1.99 -15.25 -15.82
C ARG A 105 1.59 -15.66 -17.24
N ARG A 106 0.29 -15.65 -17.57
CA ARG A 106 -0.20 -15.95 -18.93
C ARG A 106 0.40 -15.00 -19.97
N ALA A 107 0.64 -13.74 -19.59
CA ALA A 107 1.24 -12.73 -20.44
C ALA A 107 2.78 -12.77 -20.48
N GLY A 108 3.43 -13.72 -19.80
CA GLY A 108 4.88 -13.84 -19.74
C GLY A 108 5.56 -12.86 -18.78
N VAL A 109 4.79 -12.25 -17.85
CA VAL A 109 5.34 -11.40 -16.79
C VAL A 109 5.68 -12.26 -15.58
N GLU A 110 6.91 -12.12 -15.09
CA GLU A 110 7.47 -13.00 -14.06
C GLU A 110 7.83 -12.27 -12.76
N ALA A 111 7.46 -11.00 -12.63
CA ALA A 111 7.87 -10.14 -11.52
C ALA A 111 6.71 -9.28 -10.97
N MET A 112 6.56 -9.28 -9.65
CA MET A 112 5.60 -8.42 -8.94
C MET A 112 6.23 -7.74 -7.71
N VAL A 113 5.95 -6.45 -7.52
CA VAL A 113 6.13 -5.80 -6.21
C VAL A 113 4.75 -5.75 -5.54
N PHE A 114 4.66 -6.29 -4.34
CA PHE A 114 3.42 -6.40 -3.57
C PHE A 114 3.44 -5.45 -2.38
N SER A 115 2.46 -4.55 -2.34
CA SER A 115 2.16 -3.72 -1.17
C SER A 115 1.51 -4.59 -0.08
N SER A 116 2.30 -4.95 0.93
CA SER A 116 1.83 -5.65 2.12
C SER A 116 1.74 -4.68 3.31
N THR A 117 1.64 -5.22 4.52
CA THR A 117 1.42 -4.44 5.74
C THR A 117 2.11 -5.08 6.94
N CYS A 118 2.55 -4.25 7.87
CA CYS A 118 3.01 -4.72 9.17
C CYS A 118 1.87 -5.28 10.04
N ALA A 119 0.59 -5.09 9.67
CA ALA A 119 -0.52 -5.78 10.33
C ALA A 119 -0.46 -7.31 10.18
N THR A 120 0.39 -7.83 9.30
CA THR A 120 0.71 -9.27 9.23
C THR A 120 1.42 -9.79 10.48
N PHE A 121 2.17 -8.93 11.20
CA PHE A 121 2.87 -9.31 12.43
C PHE A 121 1.92 -9.55 13.60
N GLY A 122 0.85 -8.74 13.70
CA GLY A 122 -0.04 -8.77 14.86
C GLY A 122 0.55 -7.99 16.04
N ASP A 123 0.37 -8.53 17.25
CA ASP A 123 0.94 -7.91 18.45
C ASP A 123 2.48 -8.03 18.46
N PRO A 124 3.20 -6.95 18.83
CA PRO A 124 4.64 -6.99 18.89
C PRO A 124 5.10 -7.91 20.03
N VAL A 125 5.99 -8.85 19.72
CA VAL A 125 6.69 -9.71 20.69
C VAL A 125 8.03 -9.08 21.09
N LYS A 126 8.65 -8.34 20.16
CA LYS A 126 9.87 -7.54 20.37
C LYS A 126 9.81 -6.25 19.55
N LEU A 127 10.47 -5.20 20.04
CA LEU A 127 10.65 -3.94 19.31
C LEU A 127 12.14 -3.67 19.08
N PRO A 128 12.55 -3.18 17.89
CA PRO A 128 11.72 -3.03 16.68
C PRO A 128 11.31 -4.38 16.07
N MET A 129 10.21 -4.38 15.30
CA MET A 129 9.77 -5.56 14.55
C MET A 129 10.56 -5.66 13.24
N ASP A 130 11.54 -6.57 13.19
CA ASP A 130 12.28 -6.90 11.97
C ASP A 130 11.53 -7.94 11.11
N GLU A 131 12.05 -8.27 9.93
CA GLU A 131 11.40 -9.21 8.99
C GLU A 131 11.32 -10.64 9.51
N SER A 132 12.09 -11.00 10.55
CA SER A 132 12.04 -12.30 11.22
C SER A 132 10.95 -12.39 12.30
N HIS A 133 10.27 -11.28 12.59
CA HIS A 133 9.20 -11.24 13.56
C HIS A 133 8.06 -12.21 13.17
N PRO A 134 7.49 -12.98 14.12
CA PRO A 134 6.36 -13.86 13.82
C PRO A 134 5.19 -13.10 13.23
N GLN A 135 4.52 -13.72 12.26
CA GLN A 135 3.32 -13.19 11.60
C GLN A 135 2.05 -13.83 12.17
N ALA A 136 1.36 -13.11 13.06
CA ALA A 136 0.14 -13.54 13.73
C ALA A 136 -0.96 -12.46 13.64
N PRO A 137 -1.55 -12.21 12.45
CA PRO A 137 -2.45 -11.08 12.23
C PRO A 137 -3.73 -11.18 13.07
N LEU A 138 -4.12 -10.04 13.65
CA LEU A 138 -5.24 -9.92 14.59
C LEU A 138 -6.60 -9.71 13.91
N ASN A 139 -6.63 -9.39 12.62
CA ASN A 139 -7.86 -9.07 11.88
C ASN A 139 -7.85 -9.67 10.47
N PRO A 140 -9.02 -9.73 9.80
CA PRO A 140 -9.13 -10.28 8.45
C PRO A 140 -8.26 -9.53 7.42
N TYR A 141 -8.16 -8.20 7.47
CA TYR A 141 -7.28 -7.44 6.58
C TYR A 141 -5.82 -7.94 6.62
N GLY A 142 -5.20 -7.95 7.80
CA GLY A 142 -3.83 -8.45 7.97
C GLY A 142 -3.70 -9.92 7.57
N ARG A 143 -4.72 -10.74 7.82
CA ARG A 143 -4.76 -12.15 7.42
C ARG A 143 -4.77 -12.32 5.90
N THR A 144 -5.55 -11.52 5.17
CA THR A 144 -5.55 -11.58 3.71
C THR A 144 -4.20 -11.20 3.10
N LYS A 145 -3.53 -10.18 3.65
CA LYS A 145 -2.19 -9.79 3.21
C LYS A 145 -1.17 -10.89 3.45
N LEU A 146 -1.21 -11.54 4.63
CA LEU A 146 -0.34 -12.68 4.94
C LEU A 146 -0.57 -13.87 3.98
N MET A 147 -1.82 -14.19 3.66
CA MET A 147 -2.13 -15.26 2.70
C MET A 147 -1.56 -14.97 1.31
N VAL A 148 -1.59 -13.72 0.87
CA VAL A 148 -0.96 -13.33 -0.40
C VAL A 148 0.57 -13.48 -0.32
N GLU A 149 1.21 -13.09 0.78
CA GLU A 149 2.65 -13.30 0.96
C GLU A 149 3.03 -14.79 0.87
N GLN A 150 2.24 -15.67 1.50
CA GLN A 150 2.42 -17.12 1.46
C GLN A 150 2.24 -17.65 0.04
N ALA A 151 1.19 -17.22 -0.67
CA ALA A 151 1.00 -17.58 -2.07
C ALA A 151 2.18 -17.12 -2.94
N LEU A 152 2.64 -15.87 -2.78
CA LEU A 152 3.78 -15.34 -3.51
C LEU A 152 5.08 -16.13 -3.25
N ALA A 153 5.27 -16.65 -2.04
CA ALA A 153 6.39 -17.53 -1.72
C ALA A 153 6.30 -18.86 -2.48
N ASP A 154 5.11 -19.47 -2.55
CA ASP A 154 4.88 -20.69 -3.35
C ASP A 154 5.04 -20.43 -4.85
N TYR A 155 4.56 -19.27 -5.32
CA TYR A 155 4.75 -18.81 -6.69
C TYR A 155 6.24 -18.67 -7.05
N GLY A 156 7.04 -18.08 -6.16
CA GLY A 156 8.49 -18.01 -6.32
C GLY A 156 9.15 -19.38 -6.33
N ARG A 157 8.79 -20.24 -5.38
CA ARG A 157 9.42 -21.55 -5.18
C ARG A 157 9.11 -22.56 -6.27
N TYR A 158 7.86 -22.66 -6.70
CA TYR A 158 7.38 -23.76 -7.54
C TYR A 158 7.15 -23.38 -8.99
N VAL A 159 7.00 -22.08 -9.30
CA VAL A 159 6.77 -21.64 -10.70
C VAL A 159 7.73 -20.54 -11.15
N GLY A 160 8.66 -20.09 -10.30
CA GLY A 160 9.67 -19.09 -10.65
C GLY A 160 9.15 -17.65 -10.76
N PHE A 161 7.94 -17.36 -10.29
CA PHE A 161 7.39 -16.01 -10.31
C PHE A 161 7.95 -15.19 -9.15
N ARG A 162 8.80 -14.21 -9.46
CA ARG A 162 9.59 -13.46 -8.48
C ARG A 162 8.79 -12.31 -7.89
N SER A 163 8.97 -12.08 -6.60
CA SER A 163 8.19 -11.08 -5.88
C SER A 163 9.00 -10.29 -4.86
N THR A 164 8.69 -9.01 -4.71
CA THR A 164 9.14 -8.24 -3.55
C THR A 164 7.94 -7.86 -2.73
N VAL A 165 7.92 -8.30 -1.48
CA VAL A 165 6.89 -7.93 -0.51
C VAL A 165 7.39 -6.74 0.29
N LEU A 166 6.61 -5.67 0.34
CA LEU A 166 6.94 -4.46 1.09
C LEU A 166 5.92 -4.28 2.21
N ARG A 167 6.34 -4.45 3.46
CA ARG A 167 5.51 -4.36 4.65
C ARG A 167 5.71 -3.00 5.29
N TYR A 168 4.71 -2.13 5.25
CA TYR A 168 4.78 -0.84 5.93
C TYR A 168 3.67 -0.66 6.96
N PHE A 169 3.90 0.28 7.86
CA PHE A 169 2.98 0.68 8.91
C PHE A 169 1.96 1.70 8.37
N ASN A 170 2.21 3.00 8.58
CA ASN A 170 1.29 4.06 8.20
C ASN A 170 1.96 4.92 7.13
N ALA A 171 1.37 4.98 5.93
CA ALA A 171 1.76 5.96 4.93
C ALA A 171 1.30 7.35 5.37
N ALA A 172 2.10 8.38 5.08
CA ALA A 172 1.80 9.76 5.44
C ALA A 172 2.39 10.76 4.44
N GLY A 173 1.89 12.00 4.45
CA GLY A 173 2.38 13.08 3.60
C GLY A 173 1.72 13.09 2.22
N ALA A 174 2.29 13.87 1.31
CA ALA A 174 1.75 14.05 -0.04
C ALA A 174 2.87 14.48 -0.98
N ASP A 175 2.55 14.60 -2.26
CA ASP A 175 3.41 15.28 -3.22
C ASP A 175 3.59 16.76 -2.82
N PRO A 176 4.83 17.26 -2.63
CA PRO A 176 5.09 18.66 -2.27
C PRO A 176 4.59 19.69 -3.29
N GLU A 177 4.43 19.29 -4.55
CA GLU A 177 3.82 20.14 -5.59
C GLU A 177 2.28 20.18 -5.52
N GLY A 178 1.67 19.39 -4.63
CA GLY A 178 0.22 19.35 -4.42
C GLY A 178 -0.57 18.70 -5.56
N ARG A 179 0.07 17.91 -6.43
CA ARG A 179 -0.61 17.28 -7.58
C ARG A 179 -1.48 16.09 -7.18
N ILE A 180 -1.07 15.37 -6.14
CA ILE A 180 -1.74 14.20 -5.58
C ILE A 180 -1.53 14.15 -4.06
N GLY A 181 -2.44 13.50 -3.36
CA GLY A 181 -2.42 13.38 -1.90
C GLY A 181 -3.28 12.21 -1.43
N GLU A 182 -3.46 12.11 -0.13
CA GLU A 182 -4.39 11.13 0.46
C GLU A 182 -5.83 11.62 0.32
N TRP A 183 -6.69 10.79 -0.28
CA TRP A 183 -8.12 11.06 -0.42
C TRP A 183 -8.90 9.76 -0.28
N HIS A 184 -9.48 9.55 0.90
CA HIS A 184 -10.34 8.42 1.21
C HIS A 184 -11.73 8.88 1.68
N GLU A 185 -12.76 8.13 1.29
CA GLU A 185 -14.14 8.39 1.72
C GLU A 185 -14.81 7.11 2.26
N PRO A 186 -14.98 6.98 3.59
CA PRO A 186 -14.57 7.91 4.65
C PRO A 186 -13.06 7.86 4.94
N GLU A 187 -12.51 8.97 5.44
CA GLU A 187 -11.15 9.01 5.98
C GLU A 187 -11.07 8.42 7.40
N THR A 188 -10.09 7.54 7.63
CA THR A 188 -9.90 6.80 8.89
C THR A 188 -8.49 6.94 9.49
N HIS A 189 -7.54 7.53 8.75
CA HIS A 189 -6.14 7.64 9.17
C HIS A 189 -5.89 8.86 10.07
N ALA A 190 -5.00 8.70 11.05
CA ALA A 190 -4.79 9.67 12.12
C ALA A 190 -4.31 11.05 11.63
N ILE A 191 -3.37 11.10 10.68
CA ILE A 191 -2.81 12.37 10.20
C ILE A 191 -3.87 13.18 9.42
N PRO A 192 -4.54 12.63 8.39
CA PRO A 192 -5.63 13.33 7.71
C PRO A 192 -6.74 13.79 8.65
N LEU A 193 -7.14 12.95 9.62
CA LEU A 193 -8.16 13.31 10.60
C LEU A 193 -7.74 14.49 11.48
N ALA A 194 -6.48 14.56 11.91
CA ALA A 194 -5.95 15.70 12.67
C ALA A 194 -5.88 16.97 11.80
N ILE A 195 -5.48 16.85 10.53
CA ILE A 195 -5.47 17.96 9.58
C ILE A 195 -6.88 18.49 9.32
N GLN A 196 -7.89 17.61 9.16
CA GLN A 196 -9.29 18.01 8.98
C GLN A 196 -9.80 18.87 10.15
N VAL A 197 -9.37 18.58 11.38
CA VAL A 197 -9.72 19.38 12.57
C VAL A 197 -9.05 20.76 12.50
N ALA A 198 -7.75 20.82 12.22
CA ALA A 198 -7.04 22.08 12.03
C ALA A 198 -7.66 22.94 10.91
N LEU A 199 -8.18 22.31 9.85
CA LEU A 199 -8.89 22.99 8.76
C LEU A 199 -10.33 23.38 9.10
N GLY A 200 -10.87 22.97 10.25
CA GLY A 200 -12.26 23.22 10.65
C GLY A 200 -13.29 22.34 9.93
N GLN A 201 -12.85 21.29 9.24
CA GLN A 201 -13.69 20.32 8.53
C GLN A 201 -14.25 19.24 9.48
N ARG A 202 -13.62 19.07 10.65
CA ARG A 202 -14.11 18.25 11.77
C ARG A 202 -14.07 19.07 13.07
N SER A 203 -14.96 18.72 14.01
CA SER A 203 -15.07 19.44 15.28
C SER A 203 -13.99 19.08 16.30
N HIS A 204 -13.47 17.85 16.26
CA HIS A 204 -12.46 17.37 17.20
C HIS A 204 -11.71 16.15 16.65
N PHE A 205 -10.50 15.93 17.19
CA PHE A 205 -9.72 14.71 17.01
C PHE A 205 -9.85 13.86 18.28
N THR A 206 -10.21 12.57 18.15
CA THR A 206 -10.37 11.68 19.30
C THR A 206 -9.11 10.87 19.54
N ILE A 207 -8.57 10.93 20.76
CA ILE A 207 -7.47 10.06 21.19
C ILE A 207 -8.06 8.84 21.88
N PHE A 208 -7.74 7.64 21.37
CA PHE A 208 -8.20 6.37 21.94
C PHE A 208 -7.17 5.80 22.92
N GLY A 209 -7.29 6.20 24.18
CA GLY A 209 -6.43 5.77 25.29
C GLY A 209 -5.27 6.73 25.54
N ASP A 210 -5.06 7.03 26.82
CA ASP A 210 -4.04 7.94 27.34
C ASP A 210 -3.27 7.33 28.54
N ASP A 211 -3.40 6.01 28.73
CA ASP A 211 -2.85 5.22 29.83
C ASP A 211 -1.95 4.06 29.34
N TYR A 212 -1.48 4.10 28.08
CA TYR A 212 -0.50 3.12 27.58
C TYR A 212 0.86 3.29 28.27
N ASP A 213 1.63 2.21 28.34
CA ASP A 213 3.03 2.23 28.78
C ASP A 213 3.94 2.83 27.68
N THR A 214 3.75 4.13 27.42
CA THR A 214 4.48 4.93 26.44
C THR A 214 4.84 6.29 27.05
N ARG A 215 5.76 7.01 26.40
CA ARG A 215 6.33 8.26 26.92
C ARG A 215 5.34 9.39 27.22
N ASP A 216 4.12 9.34 26.69
CA ASP A 216 3.08 10.33 26.94
C ASP A 216 1.68 9.74 27.16
N GLY A 217 1.63 8.42 27.42
CA GLY A 217 0.41 7.66 27.64
C GLY A 217 -0.37 7.32 26.37
N THR A 218 -0.01 7.86 25.19
CA THR A 218 -0.75 7.59 23.94
C THR A 218 -0.07 6.56 23.05
N ALA A 219 -0.83 5.95 22.13
CA ALA A 219 -0.33 4.90 21.26
C ALA A 219 0.84 5.38 20.38
N VAL A 220 1.83 4.50 20.16
CA VAL A 220 3.00 4.75 19.30
C VAL A 220 2.83 4.02 17.96
N ARG A 221 3.11 4.71 16.85
CA ARG A 221 3.05 4.16 15.49
C ARG A 221 4.22 4.68 14.64
N ASP A 222 4.68 3.89 13.68
CA ASP A 222 5.66 4.34 12.68
C ASP A 222 4.91 4.94 11.48
N TYR A 223 5.31 6.15 11.08
CA TYR A 223 4.75 6.89 9.95
C TYR A 223 5.87 7.14 8.95
N VAL A 224 5.68 6.65 7.73
CA VAL A 224 6.66 6.77 6.64
C VAL A 224 6.09 7.64 5.54
N HIS A 225 6.93 8.52 4.98
CA HIS A 225 6.47 9.42 3.93
C HIS A 225 6.10 8.64 2.67
N VAL A 226 5.00 8.99 2.02
CA VAL A 226 4.48 8.28 0.85
C VAL A 226 5.43 8.32 -0.34
N LEU A 227 6.24 9.38 -0.46
CA LEU A 227 7.32 9.43 -1.47
C LEU A 227 8.46 8.45 -1.16
N ASP A 228 8.82 8.24 0.10
CA ASP A 228 9.82 7.23 0.48
C ASP A 228 9.29 5.82 0.18
N LEU A 229 7.99 5.59 0.40
CA LEU A 229 7.32 4.36 -0.02
C LEU A 229 7.38 4.19 -1.54
N ALA A 230 7.05 5.24 -2.30
CA ALA A 230 7.10 5.20 -3.77
C ALA A 230 8.51 4.86 -4.28
N ASP A 231 9.55 5.49 -3.72
CA ASP A 231 10.94 5.21 -4.03
C ASP A 231 11.33 3.76 -3.71
N ALA A 232 10.88 3.23 -2.57
CA ALA A 232 11.10 1.83 -2.20
C ALA A 232 10.44 0.85 -3.19
N HIS A 233 9.25 1.16 -3.71
CA HIS A 233 8.60 0.34 -4.74
C HIS A 233 9.37 0.38 -6.07
N VAL A 234 9.89 1.55 -6.48
CA VAL A 234 10.74 1.67 -7.68
C VAL A 234 12.07 0.93 -7.50
N ALA A 235 12.69 1.00 -6.31
CA ALA A 235 13.90 0.25 -5.99
C ALA A 235 13.65 -1.26 -6.01
N ALA A 236 12.55 -1.72 -5.43
CA ALA A 236 12.12 -3.11 -5.47
C ALA A 236 11.90 -3.61 -6.90
N LEU A 237 11.24 -2.81 -7.74
CA LEU A 237 11.05 -3.10 -9.16
C LEU A 237 12.39 -3.27 -9.88
N ARG A 238 13.30 -2.29 -9.75
CA ARG A 238 14.62 -2.33 -10.39
C ARG A 238 15.40 -3.58 -9.96
N ARG A 239 15.31 -3.97 -8.68
CA ARG A 239 15.94 -5.19 -8.16
C ARG A 239 15.42 -6.45 -8.88
N LEU A 240 14.10 -6.57 -9.02
CA LEU A 240 13.47 -7.69 -9.73
C LEU A 240 13.83 -7.70 -11.22
N LEU A 241 13.76 -6.56 -11.90
CA LEU A 241 14.16 -6.45 -13.32
C LEU A 241 15.66 -6.74 -13.53
N GLY A 242 16.49 -6.48 -12.53
CA GLY A 242 17.91 -6.83 -12.51
C GLY A 242 18.22 -8.31 -12.22
N GLY A 243 17.21 -9.18 -12.13
CA GLY A 243 17.40 -10.63 -11.96
C GLY A 243 17.46 -11.11 -10.50
N ALA A 244 17.22 -10.22 -9.51
CA ALA A 244 17.26 -10.64 -8.11
C ALA A 244 16.13 -11.61 -7.76
N GLN A 245 16.38 -12.38 -6.69
CA GLN A 245 15.41 -13.31 -6.10
C GLN A 245 14.32 -12.57 -5.30
N SER A 246 13.26 -13.32 -5.00
CA SER A 246 12.18 -12.82 -4.15
C SER A 246 12.69 -12.42 -2.77
N ALA A 247 12.10 -11.37 -2.19
CA ALA A 247 12.45 -10.89 -0.85
C ALA A 247 11.28 -10.18 -0.19
N SER A 248 11.33 -10.06 1.14
CA SER A 248 10.38 -9.28 1.93
C SER A 248 11.14 -8.24 2.74
N TYR A 249 10.60 -7.02 2.82
CA TYR A 249 11.23 -5.91 3.55
C TYR A 249 10.20 -5.14 4.37
N ASN A 250 10.59 -4.72 5.56
CA ASN A 250 9.86 -3.71 6.31
C ASN A 250 10.25 -2.32 5.79
N LEU A 251 9.25 -1.46 5.59
CA LEU A 251 9.44 -0.05 5.25
C LEU A 251 8.85 0.80 6.37
N GLY A 252 9.72 1.56 7.02
CA GLY A 252 9.41 2.41 8.16
C GLY A 252 10.60 3.30 8.47
N THR A 253 10.39 4.26 9.36
CA THR A 253 11.47 5.15 9.82
C THR A 253 12.33 4.50 10.91
N GLY A 254 11.81 3.44 11.56
CA GLY A 254 12.41 2.84 12.74
C GLY A 254 12.20 3.67 14.01
N HIS A 255 11.52 4.82 13.89
CA HIS A 255 11.20 5.73 14.99
C HIS A 255 9.69 5.83 15.14
N GLY A 256 9.17 5.32 16.26
CA GLY A 256 7.74 5.42 16.55
C GLY A 256 7.35 6.81 17.04
N THR A 257 6.27 7.37 16.51
CA THR A 257 5.65 8.64 16.88
C THR A 257 4.40 8.40 17.72
N THR A 258 4.23 9.13 18.82
CA THR A 258 3.00 9.05 19.64
C THR A 258 1.85 9.84 19.00
N VAL A 259 0.61 9.58 19.44
CA VAL A 259 -0.55 10.36 18.97
C VAL A 259 -0.41 11.84 19.34
N LYS A 260 0.07 12.16 20.55
CA LYS A 260 0.29 13.56 20.96
C LYS A 260 1.40 14.24 20.15
N GLU A 261 2.48 13.53 19.82
CA GLU A 261 3.52 14.08 18.95
C GLU A 261 3.03 14.33 17.52
N LEU A 262 2.17 13.44 17.00
CA LEU A 262 1.50 13.63 15.73
C LEU A 262 0.67 14.91 15.74
N ILE A 263 -0.16 15.10 16.77
CA ILE A 263 -0.99 16.31 16.94
C ILE A 263 -0.09 17.54 16.98
N ALA A 264 0.94 17.54 17.82
CA ALA A 264 1.91 18.64 17.90
C ALA A 264 2.61 18.90 16.55
N GLY A 265 2.82 17.86 15.74
CA GLY A 265 3.33 17.98 14.37
C GLY A 265 2.37 18.74 13.45
N VAL A 266 1.08 18.40 13.50
CA VAL A 266 0.03 19.10 12.74
C VAL A 266 -0.13 20.55 13.21
N GLU A 267 -0.13 20.79 14.52
CA GLU A 267 -0.21 22.15 15.09
C GLU A 267 0.95 23.02 14.60
N ARG A 268 2.18 22.51 14.65
CA ARG A 268 3.36 23.23 14.14
C ARG A 268 3.27 23.51 12.64
N ALA A 269 2.80 22.55 11.85
CA ALA A 269 2.72 22.69 10.39
C ALA A 269 1.61 23.66 9.95
N THR A 270 0.51 23.74 10.71
CA THR A 270 -0.67 24.54 10.35
C THR A 270 -0.76 25.87 11.09
N GLY A 271 -0.06 26.01 12.22
CA GLY A 271 -0.20 27.13 13.14
C GLY A 271 -1.54 27.18 13.86
N ARG A 272 -2.27 26.05 13.93
CA ARG A 272 -3.61 25.95 14.52
C ARG A 272 -3.64 24.86 15.60
N PRO A 273 -4.33 25.10 16.73
CA PRO A 273 -4.55 24.09 17.77
C PRO A 273 -5.54 23.00 17.34
#